data_AF-A0A7V1XP22-F1
#
_entry.id   AF-A0A7V1XP22-F1
#
_cell.length_a   1.000
_cell.length_b   1.000
_cell.length_c   1.000
_cell.angle_alpha   90.00
_cell.angle_beta   90.00
_cell.angle_gamma   90.00
#
_symmetry.space_group_name_H-M   'P 1'
#
loop_
_entity.id
_entity.type
_entity.pdbx_description
1 polymer ?
#
loop_
_entity_poly.entity_id
_entity_poly.type
_entity_poly.pdbx_seq_one_letter_code
_entity_poly.pdbx_strand_id
1 'polypeptide(L)'
;MTEASELDVLVPPQDVSASQFHELWRAGGIARRCDGETELLSGGPCQCDPDHPDCDVSTHLFVLLPELPDLGVWRLRTTGWAAAQELPWATDLLLRLAGPGGLASGRLAIETRTRRHEGLTRHFAVPVLRAAGSLAEALGERTPPLGGGQVPELPTPVADPGATGSADAPGDAVPAGDPRPAGDLARVQAPAAAPVPGSGSSTPDELQPATEDQWERALRVYRSRPLVLHRVRELHPDDPPASAEAVTRGQMARLLLRGGGEAR
;
A
#
# COMPACT_ATOMS: atom_id res chain seq x y z
N MET A 1 22.22 -23.03 14.79
CA MET A 1 20.81 -22.68 14.54
C MET A 1 20.26 -22.17 15.86
N THR A 2 19.54 -21.04 15.85
CA THR A 2 18.86 -20.54 17.04
C THR A 2 17.45 -21.14 17.08
N GLU A 3 16.96 -21.48 18.27
CA GLU A 3 15.59 -21.99 18.48
C GLU A 3 14.55 -20.85 18.55
N ALA A 4 14.97 -19.58 18.45
CA ALA A 4 14.06 -18.44 18.52
C ALA A 4 13.18 -18.37 17.27
N SER A 5 11.86 -18.29 17.47
CA SER A 5 10.85 -18.13 16.43
C SER A 5 10.57 -16.66 16.07
N GLU A 6 11.12 -15.74 16.84
CA GLU A 6 11.00 -14.29 16.67
C GLU A 6 12.28 -13.57 17.12
N LEU A 7 12.47 -12.35 16.62
CA LEU A 7 13.60 -11.48 16.87
C LEU A 7 13.10 -10.08 17.23
N ASP A 8 13.60 -9.52 18.32
CA ASP A 8 13.37 -8.11 18.63
C ASP A 8 14.13 -7.24 17.63
N VAL A 9 13.43 -6.27 17.06
CA VAL A 9 13.96 -5.37 16.03
C VAL A 9 13.58 -3.93 16.31
N LEU A 10 14.44 -3.01 15.87
CA LEU A 10 14.08 -1.61 15.71
C LEU A 10 13.88 -1.32 14.23
N VAL A 11 12.81 -0.61 13.90
CA VAL A 11 12.45 -0.28 12.52
C VAL A 11 12.76 1.20 12.29
N PRO A 12 13.74 1.55 11.43
CA PRO A 12 14.03 2.93 11.11
C PRO A 12 12.94 3.52 10.20
N PRO A 13 12.80 4.86 10.14
CA PRO A 13 11.92 5.54 9.20
C PRO A 13 12.17 5.07 7.76
N GLN A 14 11.16 4.48 7.14
CA GLN A 14 11.24 3.97 5.78
C GLN A 14 9.84 3.84 5.16
N ASP A 15 9.78 3.86 3.83
CA ASP A 15 8.59 3.47 3.08
C ASP A 15 8.85 2.12 2.42
N VAL A 16 8.22 1.08 2.98
CA VAL A 16 8.36 -0.29 2.46
C VAL A 16 7.64 -0.44 1.13
N SER A 17 6.55 0.31 0.87
CA SER A 17 5.85 0.28 -0.43
C SER A 17 6.77 0.82 -1.53
N ALA A 18 7.51 1.90 -1.26
CA ALA A 18 8.54 2.42 -2.16
C ALA A 18 9.79 1.52 -2.27
N SER A 19 9.88 0.48 -1.44
CA SER A 19 10.96 -0.51 -1.43
C SER A 19 10.51 -1.89 -1.96
N GLN A 20 9.36 -1.93 -2.64
CA GLN A 20 8.89 -3.09 -3.40
C GLN A 20 9.24 -2.94 -4.88
N PHE A 21 9.70 -4.04 -5.47
CA PHE A 21 10.05 -4.08 -6.89
C PHE A 21 9.66 -5.41 -7.50
N HIS A 22 9.37 -5.42 -8.80
CA HIS A 22 9.35 -6.65 -9.57
C HIS A 22 10.77 -6.96 -10.03
N GLU A 23 11.36 -8.02 -9.49
CA GLU A 23 12.77 -8.35 -9.71
C GLU A 23 12.93 -9.69 -10.41
N LEU A 24 13.77 -9.72 -11.45
CA LEU A 24 14.28 -10.97 -12.00
C LEU A 24 15.69 -11.17 -11.47
N TRP A 25 15.87 -12.22 -10.68
CA TRP A 25 17.19 -12.64 -10.22
C TRP A 25 17.72 -13.78 -11.08
N ARG A 26 18.98 -13.66 -11.50
CA ARG A 26 19.73 -14.72 -12.17
C ARG A 26 20.97 -15.05 -11.34
N ALA A 27 21.72 -16.07 -11.75
CA ALA A 27 22.95 -16.47 -11.05
C ALA A 27 23.95 -15.32 -10.87
N GLY A 28 23.98 -14.34 -11.78
CA GLY A 28 24.84 -13.15 -11.71
C GLY A 28 24.28 -11.98 -10.87
N GLY A 29 23.16 -12.17 -10.18
CA GLY A 29 22.50 -11.11 -9.42
C GLY A 29 21.21 -10.62 -10.09
N ILE A 30 20.84 -9.38 -9.80
CA ILE A 30 19.62 -8.78 -10.32
C ILE A 30 19.78 -8.48 -11.83
N ALA A 31 18.98 -9.18 -12.64
CA ALA A 31 18.97 -9.02 -14.09
C ALA A 31 17.94 -7.97 -14.53
N ARG A 32 16.90 -7.73 -13.71
CA ARG A 32 15.87 -6.73 -13.94
C ARG A 32 15.32 -6.23 -12.62
N ARG A 33 15.02 -4.94 -12.55
CA ARG A 33 14.27 -4.34 -11.44
C ARG A 33 13.23 -3.37 -11.99
N CYS A 34 11.96 -3.58 -11.68
CA CYS A 34 10.89 -2.66 -12.04
C CYS A 34 10.20 -2.07 -10.81
N ASP A 35 9.76 -0.82 -10.92
CA ASP A 35 8.82 -0.18 -9.98
C ASP A 35 7.33 -0.33 -10.39
N GLY A 36 7.07 -1.06 -11.49
CA GLY A 36 5.75 -1.26 -12.08
C GLY A 36 5.55 -0.48 -13.39
N GLU A 37 6.29 0.61 -13.60
CA GLU A 37 6.22 1.41 -14.82
C GLU A 37 7.55 1.44 -15.57
N THR A 38 8.65 1.55 -14.84
CA THR A 38 10.01 1.74 -15.36
C THR A 38 10.90 0.59 -14.90
N GLU A 39 11.77 0.13 -15.80
CA GLU A 39 12.88 -0.75 -15.46
C GLU A 39 14.06 0.10 -14.96
N LEU A 40 14.39 -0.01 -13.69
CA LEU A 40 15.29 0.88 -12.96
C LEU A 40 16.78 0.67 -13.28
N LEU A 41 17.20 -0.44 -13.90
CA LEU A 41 18.61 -0.68 -14.23
C LEU A 41 19.01 -0.08 -15.59
N SER A 42 18.09 -0.12 -16.55
CA SER A 42 18.26 0.34 -17.93
C SER A 42 17.56 1.67 -18.20
N GLY A 43 16.57 2.05 -17.38
CA GLY A 43 15.75 3.26 -17.55
C GLY A 43 14.65 3.13 -18.61
N GLY A 44 14.44 1.95 -19.17
CA GLY A 44 13.39 1.66 -20.15
C GLY A 44 12.02 1.40 -19.53
N PRO A 45 10.98 1.12 -20.35
CA PRO A 45 9.69 0.69 -19.83
C PRO A 45 9.82 -0.63 -19.07
N CYS A 46 9.02 -0.81 -18.02
CA CYS A 46 9.00 -2.07 -17.30
C CYS A 46 8.51 -3.21 -18.20
N GLN A 47 9.21 -4.34 -18.15
CA GLN A 47 8.94 -5.55 -18.93
C GLN A 47 8.46 -6.73 -18.06
N CYS A 48 8.18 -6.48 -16.79
CA CYS A 48 7.56 -7.48 -15.93
C CYS A 48 6.06 -7.48 -16.24
N ASP A 49 5.60 -8.56 -16.86
CA ASP A 49 4.26 -8.70 -17.41
C ASP A 49 3.50 -9.76 -16.57
N PRO A 50 2.24 -9.52 -16.16
CA PRO A 50 1.42 -10.55 -15.53
C PRO A 50 1.28 -11.83 -16.36
N ASP A 51 1.40 -11.76 -17.69
CA ASP A 51 1.33 -12.93 -18.58
C ASP A 51 2.68 -13.70 -18.64
N HIS A 52 3.76 -13.09 -18.17
CA HIS A 52 5.10 -13.69 -18.09
C HIS A 52 5.69 -13.52 -16.67
N PRO A 53 5.43 -14.46 -15.75
CA PRO A 53 5.73 -14.33 -14.31
C PRO A 53 7.22 -14.48 -13.97
N ASP A 54 8.13 -14.15 -14.89
CA ASP A 54 9.58 -14.24 -14.68
C ASP A 54 10.07 -13.32 -13.55
N CYS A 55 9.32 -12.26 -13.23
CA CYS A 55 9.65 -11.33 -12.16
C CYS A 55 8.91 -11.67 -10.86
N ASP A 56 9.65 -11.79 -9.76
CA ASP A 56 9.08 -11.92 -8.43
C ASP A 56 8.80 -10.54 -7.81
N VAL A 57 7.68 -10.41 -7.09
CA VAL A 57 7.44 -9.25 -6.22
C VAL A 57 8.38 -9.34 -5.02
N SER A 58 9.44 -8.55 -5.03
CA SER A 58 10.44 -8.51 -3.97
C SER A 58 10.21 -7.32 -3.04
N THR A 59 9.99 -7.62 -1.76
CA THR A 59 9.82 -6.62 -0.70
C THR A 59 11.08 -6.53 0.15
N HIS A 60 11.57 -5.31 0.34
CA HIS A 60 12.72 -5.02 1.18
C HIS A 60 12.29 -4.28 2.44
N LEU A 61 12.63 -4.84 3.61
CA LEU A 61 12.44 -4.23 4.91
C LEU A 61 13.81 -4.03 5.57
N PHE A 62 14.06 -2.83 6.08
CA PHE A 62 15.26 -2.51 6.84
C PHE A 62 14.98 -2.54 8.34
N VAL A 63 15.86 -3.12 9.12
CA VAL A 63 15.75 -3.24 10.58
C VAL A 63 17.11 -3.05 11.25
N LEU A 64 17.12 -2.62 12.51
CA LEU A 64 18.28 -2.74 13.39
C LEU A 64 18.04 -3.88 14.37
N LEU A 65 19.12 -4.58 14.72
CA LEU A 65 19.09 -5.73 15.62
C LEU A 65 19.75 -5.31 16.95
N PRO A 66 18.98 -4.89 17.96
CA PRO A 66 19.52 -4.29 19.18
C PRO A 66 20.40 -5.23 20.01
N GLU A 67 20.20 -6.54 19.89
CA GLU A 67 20.97 -7.57 20.62
C GLU A 67 22.30 -7.93 19.92
N LEU A 68 22.54 -7.45 18.70
CA LEU A 68 23.82 -7.67 18.03
C LEU A 68 24.81 -6.55 18.39
N PRO A 69 26.08 -6.89 18.67
CA PRO A 69 27.12 -5.91 18.96
C PRO A 69 27.63 -5.23 17.68
N ASP A 70 26.70 -4.73 16.85
CA ASP A 70 27.01 -4.14 15.55
C ASP A 70 26.11 -2.92 15.27
N LEU A 71 26.68 -1.85 14.72
CA LEU A 71 25.96 -0.60 14.41
C LEU A 71 25.44 -0.61 12.98
N GLY A 72 24.75 -1.70 12.60
CA GLY A 72 24.32 -1.96 11.23
C GLY A 72 22.81 -1.89 11.02
N VAL A 73 22.40 -1.48 9.81
CA VAL A 73 21.03 -1.68 9.30
C VAL A 73 21.02 -2.97 8.48
N TRP A 74 20.19 -3.91 8.90
CA TRP A 74 19.99 -5.19 8.25
C TRP A 74 18.83 -5.12 7.28
N ARG A 75 18.92 -5.84 6.17
CA ARG A 75 17.87 -5.91 5.15
C ARG A 75 17.28 -7.30 5.10
N LEU A 76 15.98 -7.40 5.40
CA LEU A 76 15.16 -8.54 5.05
C LEU A 76 14.68 -8.37 3.60
N ARG A 77 14.90 -9.41 2.78
CA ARG A 77 14.31 -9.52 1.43
C ARG A 77 13.37 -10.73 1.42
N THR A 78 12.16 -10.54 0.91
CA THR A 78 11.18 -11.61 0.69
C THR A 78 10.53 -11.48 -0.68
N THR A 79 10.28 -12.60 -1.35
CA THR A 79 9.54 -12.67 -2.61
C THR A 79 8.09 -13.14 -2.44
N GLY A 80 7.65 -13.32 -1.18
CA GLY A 80 6.32 -13.84 -0.87
C GLY A 80 5.25 -12.77 -1.02
N TRP A 81 4.22 -13.06 -1.82
CA TRP A 81 3.08 -12.16 -2.04
C TRP A 81 2.38 -11.75 -0.73
N ALA A 82 2.19 -12.69 0.21
CA ALA A 82 1.59 -12.38 1.51
C ALA A 82 2.42 -11.35 2.29
N ALA A 83 3.74 -11.46 2.28
CA ALA A 83 4.62 -10.50 2.94
C ALA A 83 4.66 -9.15 2.22
N ALA A 84 4.55 -9.13 0.88
CA ALA A 84 4.41 -7.90 0.12
C ALA A 84 3.13 -7.14 0.48
N GLN A 85 2.03 -7.85 0.75
CA GLN A 85 0.80 -7.22 1.23
C GLN A 85 0.90 -6.81 2.70
N GLU A 86 1.60 -7.59 3.54
CA GLU A 86 1.57 -7.42 4.99
C GLU A 86 2.58 -6.43 5.57
N LEU A 87 3.83 -6.50 5.10
CA LEU A 87 4.92 -5.71 5.68
C LEU A 87 4.75 -4.19 5.53
N PRO A 88 4.21 -3.64 4.43
CA PRO A 88 4.06 -2.19 4.31
C PRO A 88 3.15 -1.59 5.37
N TRP A 89 1.97 -2.16 5.58
CA TRP A 89 1.03 -1.61 6.56
C TRP A 89 1.51 -1.83 7.99
N ALA A 90 2.14 -2.99 8.28
CA ALA A 90 2.69 -3.25 9.60
C ALA A 90 3.80 -2.25 9.94
N THR A 91 4.65 -1.93 8.96
CA THR A 91 5.74 -0.95 9.12
C THR A 91 5.21 0.47 9.28
N ASP A 92 4.27 0.91 8.43
CA ASP A 92 3.65 2.23 8.51
C ASP A 92 2.99 2.45 9.88
N LEU A 93 2.22 1.46 10.38
CA LEU A 93 1.58 1.55 11.69
C LEU A 93 2.61 1.68 12.82
N LEU A 94 3.67 0.87 12.82
CA LEU A 94 4.71 0.94 13.85
C LEU A 94 5.44 2.28 13.84
N LEU A 95 5.79 2.79 12.66
CA LEU A 95 6.45 4.09 12.52
C LEU A 95 5.54 5.24 12.98
N ARG A 96 4.25 5.17 12.71
CA ARG A 96 3.28 6.16 13.22
C ARG A 96 3.19 6.15 14.75
N LEU A 97 3.22 4.96 15.37
CA LEU A 97 3.21 4.82 16.83
C LEU A 97 4.50 5.35 17.47
N ALA A 98 5.65 5.16 16.82
CA ALA A 98 6.94 5.69 17.29
C ALA A 98 7.05 7.22 17.16
N GLY A 99 6.26 7.81 16.25
CA GLY A 99 6.27 9.24 15.97
C GLY A 99 7.37 9.67 14.98
N PRO A 100 7.37 10.95 14.57
CA PRO A 100 8.26 11.44 13.53
C PRO A 100 9.75 11.24 13.86
N GLY A 101 10.48 10.57 12.98
CA GLY A 101 11.92 10.34 13.13
C GLY A 101 12.32 9.31 14.19
N GLY A 102 11.35 8.68 14.87
CA GLY A 102 11.60 7.65 15.86
C GLY A 102 11.99 6.31 15.23
N LEU A 103 12.74 5.50 15.99
CA LEU A 103 12.92 4.08 15.72
C LEU A 103 11.74 3.33 16.35
N ALA A 104 11.00 2.53 15.58
CA ALA A 104 9.87 1.78 16.11
C ALA A 104 10.30 0.40 16.61
N SER A 105 9.99 0.08 17.87
CA SER A 105 10.25 -1.25 18.42
C SER A 105 9.22 -2.27 17.96
N GLY A 106 9.67 -3.41 17.47
CA GLY A 106 8.82 -4.50 17.01
C GLY A 106 9.47 -5.87 17.18
N ARG A 107 8.70 -6.91 16.84
CA ARG A 107 9.17 -8.29 16.74
C ARG A 107 9.02 -8.77 15.31
N LEU A 108 10.12 -9.26 14.73
CA LEU A 108 10.15 -9.91 13.43
C LEU A 108 10.05 -11.43 13.64
N ALA A 109 9.03 -12.05 13.07
CA ALA A 109 8.81 -13.49 13.19
C ALA A 109 8.59 -14.13 11.82
N ILE A 110 8.73 -15.46 11.76
CA ILE A 110 8.36 -16.25 10.58
C ILE A 110 7.12 -17.07 10.93
N GLU A 111 6.00 -16.79 10.26
CA GLU A 111 4.79 -17.60 10.34
C GLU A 111 4.78 -18.65 9.22
N THR A 112 4.48 -19.90 9.57
CA THR A 112 4.24 -20.94 8.55
C THR A 112 2.75 -21.00 8.25
N ARG A 113 2.38 -20.74 7.00
CA ARG A 113 0.98 -20.79 6.54
C ARG A 113 0.78 -21.87 5.49
N THR A 114 -0.45 -22.33 5.35
CA THR A 114 -0.83 -23.35 4.36
C THR A 114 -1.78 -22.77 3.33
N ARG A 115 -1.52 -23.04 2.05
CA ARG A 115 -2.47 -22.78 0.96
C ARG A 115 -2.78 -24.09 0.26
N ARG A 116 -4.07 -24.37 0.08
CA ARG A 116 -4.55 -25.45 -0.77
C ARG A 116 -4.92 -24.87 -2.14
N HIS A 117 -4.34 -25.42 -3.20
CA HIS A 117 -4.68 -25.08 -4.58
C HIS A 117 -4.66 -26.37 -5.39
N GLU A 118 -5.74 -26.64 -6.14
CA GLU A 118 -5.87 -27.86 -6.96
C GLU A 118 -5.54 -29.16 -6.22
N GLY A 119 -6.00 -29.29 -4.97
CA GLY A 119 -5.77 -30.48 -4.12
C GLY A 119 -4.37 -30.58 -3.51
N LEU A 120 -3.42 -29.72 -3.88
CA LEU A 120 -2.07 -29.67 -3.29
C LEU A 120 -2.04 -28.69 -2.11
N THR A 121 -1.64 -29.19 -0.93
CA THR A 121 -1.36 -28.34 0.24
C THR A 121 0.11 -27.92 0.20
N ARG A 122 0.36 -26.61 0.09
CA ARG A 122 1.71 -26.04 0.19
C ARG A 122 1.85 -25.28 1.50
N HIS A 123 2.93 -25.55 2.22
CA HIS A 123 3.36 -24.78 3.38
C HIS A 123 4.35 -23.72 2.91
N PHE A 124 4.22 -22.49 3.39
CA PHE A 124 5.13 -21.39 3.04
C PHE A 124 5.37 -20.50 4.25
N ALA A 125 6.60 -20.00 4.35
CA ALA A 125 7.04 -19.10 5.40
C ALA A 125 6.70 -17.65 5.02
N VAL A 126 6.07 -16.92 5.94
CA VAL A 126 5.71 -15.51 5.80
C VAL A 126 6.41 -14.72 6.91
N PRO A 127 7.35 -13.83 6.58
CA PRO A 127 7.86 -12.89 7.57
C PRO A 127 6.74 -11.92 7.98
N VAL A 128 6.55 -11.77 9.28
CA VAL A 128 5.57 -10.86 9.87
C VAL A 128 6.26 -9.92 10.85
N LEU A 129 5.82 -8.68 10.85
CA LEU A 129 6.31 -7.65 11.75
C LEU A 129 5.20 -7.31 12.75
N ARG A 130 5.48 -7.47 14.04
CA ARG A 130 4.53 -7.27 15.14
C ARG A 130 4.99 -6.13 16.03
N ALA A 131 4.05 -5.49 16.71
CA ALA A 131 4.38 -4.56 17.78
C ALA A 131 5.05 -5.28 18.96
N ALA A 132 6.01 -4.59 19.61
CA ALA A 132 6.64 -5.09 20.82
C ALA A 132 5.64 -5.21 21.99
N GLY A 133 4.67 -4.28 22.07
CA GLY A 133 3.57 -4.29 23.04
C GLY A 133 2.20 -4.37 22.38
N SER A 134 1.14 -4.25 23.17
CA SER A 134 -0.21 -4.14 22.65
C SER A 134 -0.46 -2.76 22.01
N LEU A 135 -1.39 -2.69 21.06
CA LEU A 135 -1.80 -1.41 20.49
C LEU A 135 -2.39 -0.48 21.57
N ALA A 136 -3.09 -1.03 22.57
CA ALA A 136 -3.63 -0.26 23.68
C ALA A 136 -2.51 0.40 24.52
N GLU A 137 -1.44 -0.34 24.80
CA GLU A 137 -0.26 0.21 25.48
C GLU A 137 0.42 1.31 24.64
N ALA A 138 0.56 1.09 23.33
CA ALA A 138 1.21 2.04 22.43
C ALA A 138 0.41 3.34 22.24
N LEU A 139 -0.92 3.27 22.27
CA LEU A 139 -1.80 4.44 22.18
C LEU A 139 -1.99 5.14 23.54
N GLY A 140 -1.71 4.46 24.66
CA GLY A 140 -1.93 4.97 26.01
C GLY A 140 -3.39 5.36 26.29
N GLU A 141 -3.60 6.24 27.28
CA GLU A 141 -4.91 6.78 27.68
C GLU A 141 -5.59 7.66 26.60
N ARG A 142 -4.98 7.83 25.42
CA ARG A 142 -5.57 8.58 24.30
C ARG A 142 -6.68 7.84 23.58
N THR A 143 -6.92 6.59 23.96
CA THR A 143 -8.04 5.80 23.47
C THR A 143 -9.15 5.91 24.50
N PRO A 144 -10.31 6.56 24.21
CA PRO A 144 -11.46 6.44 25.09
C PRO A 144 -11.75 4.94 25.27
N PRO A 145 -12.11 4.48 26.48
CA PRO A 145 -12.43 3.07 26.68
C PRO A 145 -13.46 2.66 25.61
N LEU A 146 -13.18 1.56 24.90
CA LEU A 146 -14.22 0.84 24.16
C LEU A 146 -15.30 0.54 25.20
N GLY A 147 -16.36 1.33 25.16
CA GLY A 147 -17.11 1.66 26.36
C GLY A 147 -17.58 0.44 27.15
N GLY A 148 -17.29 0.46 28.46
CA GLY A 148 -18.23 -0.03 29.46
C GLY A 148 -19.46 0.89 29.58
N GLY A 149 -19.86 1.52 28.47
CA GLY A 149 -21.16 2.16 28.36
C GLY A 149 -22.17 1.04 28.49
N GLN A 150 -22.98 1.12 29.54
CA GLN A 150 -24.23 0.37 29.68
C GLN A 150 -24.77 0.00 28.31
N VAL A 151 -24.72 -1.30 28.01
CA VAL A 151 -25.32 -1.89 26.82
C VAL A 151 -26.71 -1.27 26.75
N PRO A 152 -27.04 -0.45 25.73
CA PRO A 152 -28.42 -0.04 25.54
C PRO A 152 -29.20 -1.34 25.50
N GLU A 153 -30.14 -1.52 26.43
CA GLU A 153 -30.99 -2.70 26.44
C GLU A 153 -31.54 -2.84 25.04
N LEU A 154 -31.11 -3.89 24.33
CA LEU A 154 -31.61 -4.20 23.01
C LEU A 154 -33.13 -4.21 23.14
N PRO A 155 -33.87 -3.42 22.34
CA PRO A 155 -35.32 -3.46 22.41
C PRO A 155 -35.73 -4.92 22.28
N THR A 156 -36.46 -5.40 23.28
CA THR A 156 -37.02 -6.75 23.26
C THR A 156 -37.74 -6.90 21.92
N PRO A 157 -37.46 -7.96 21.14
CA PRO A 157 -38.18 -8.18 19.90
C PRO A 157 -39.66 -8.21 20.25
N VAL A 158 -40.40 -7.22 19.75
CA VAL A 158 -41.85 -7.21 19.86
C VAL A 158 -42.31 -8.45 19.11
N ALA A 159 -42.78 -9.44 19.86
CA ALA A 159 -43.39 -10.62 19.28
C ALA A 159 -44.59 -10.15 18.45
N ASP A 160 -44.51 -10.33 17.15
CA ASP A 160 -45.64 -10.18 16.24
C ASP A 160 -46.66 -11.27 16.62
N PRO A 161 -47.87 -10.93 17.11
CA PRO A 161 -48.88 -11.91 17.44
C PRO A 161 -49.55 -12.37 16.13
N GLY A 162 -48.80 -13.13 15.33
CA GLY A 162 -49.23 -13.49 13.97
C GLY A 162 -48.40 -14.57 13.30
N ALA A 163 -47.66 -15.40 14.03
CA ALA A 163 -47.00 -16.57 13.46
C ALA A 163 -47.12 -17.78 14.40
N THR A 164 -48.29 -18.40 14.37
CA THR A 164 -48.54 -19.72 14.95
C THR A 164 -47.76 -20.80 14.19
N GLY A 165 -46.82 -21.45 14.89
CA GLY A 165 -46.53 -22.90 14.85
C GLY A 165 -45.86 -23.47 13.59
N SER A 166 -44.67 -24.07 13.73
CA SER A 166 -44.55 -25.46 14.20
C SER A 166 -43.08 -25.84 14.43
N ALA A 167 -42.85 -26.56 15.52
CA ALA A 167 -41.59 -27.19 15.86
C ALA A 167 -41.41 -28.50 15.07
N ASP A 168 -40.16 -28.83 14.71
CA ASP A 168 -39.50 -30.09 15.05
C ASP A 168 -38.01 -30.04 14.66
N ALA A 169 -37.14 -30.41 15.61
CA ALA A 169 -35.70 -30.68 15.42
C ALA A 169 -35.51 -32.19 15.12
N PRO A 170 -34.31 -32.77 14.86
CA PRO A 170 -32.95 -32.21 14.88
C PRO A 170 -32.00 -32.67 13.73
N GLY A 171 -30.82 -32.05 13.66
CA GLY A 171 -29.51 -32.63 13.28
C GLY A 171 -29.31 -33.21 11.87
N ASP A 172 -28.44 -32.58 11.06
CA ASP A 172 -27.34 -33.29 10.39
C ASP A 172 -26.38 -32.33 9.64
N ALA A 173 -25.15 -32.79 9.47
CA ALA A 173 -23.97 -32.09 8.98
C ALA A 173 -24.15 -31.32 7.65
N VAL A 174 -23.51 -30.15 7.54
CA VAL A 174 -23.38 -29.42 6.27
C VAL A 174 -22.20 -29.98 5.46
N PRO A 175 -22.41 -30.58 4.28
CA PRO A 175 -21.32 -30.99 3.39
C PRO A 175 -20.72 -29.79 2.66
N ALA A 176 -19.42 -29.87 2.37
CA ALA A 176 -18.73 -28.98 1.47
C ALA A 176 -19.35 -29.06 0.06
N GLY A 177 -19.82 -27.93 -0.47
CA GLY A 177 -20.32 -27.79 -1.83
C GLY A 177 -19.26 -27.20 -2.76
N ASP A 178 -18.98 -27.92 -3.85
CA ASP A 178 -18.12 -27.54 -4.98
C ASP A 178 -18.59 -26.27 -5.73
N PRO A 179 -17.70 -25.60 -6.49
CA PRO A 179 -17.90 -24.25 -6.99
C PRO A 179 -18.83 -24.16 -8.21
N ARG A 180 -19.68 -23.13 -8.25
CA ARG A 180 -20.54 -22.80 -9.41
C ARG A 180 -19.76 -22.02 -10.49
N PRO A 181 -20.03 -22.27 -11.78
CA PRO A 181 -19.34 -21.62 -12.89
C PRO A 181 -19.80 -20.18 -13.15
N ALA A 182 -18.89 -19.43 -13.77
CA ALA A 182 -19.02 -18.03 -14.16
C ALA A 182 -20.20 -17.78 -15.11
N GLY A 183 -21.00 -16.75 -14.79
CA GLY A 183 -22.05 -16.21 -15.64
C GLY A 183 -22.01 -14.68 -15.59
N ASP A 184 -21.94 -14.09 -16.78
CA ASP A 184 -21.94 -12.68 -17.16
C ASP A 184 -22.46 -11.67 -16.12
N LEU A 185 -21.57 -10.80 -15.63
CA LEU A 185 -21.96 -9.53 -15.04
C LEU A 185 -22.05 -8.48 -16.14
N ALA A 186 -23.29 -8.24 -16.55
CA ALA A 186 -23.69 -7.12 -17.36
C ALA A 186 -23.18 -5.79 -16.77
N ARG A 187 -22.64 -4.96 -17.67
CA ARG A 187 -22.23 -3.56 -17.51
C ARG A 187 -23.21 -2.76 -16.64
N VAL A 188 -22.81 -2.45 -15.40
CA VAL A 188 -23.51 -1.46 -14.57
C VAL A 188 -23.19 -0.07 -15.10
N GLN A 189 -24.23 0.63 -15.55
CA GLN A 189 -24.16 1.98 -16.09
C GLN A 189 -24.15 2.98 -14.92
N ALA A 190 -23.07 3.75 -14.79
CA ALA A 190 -22.96 4.81 -13.77
C ALA A 190 -23.93 5.96 -14.06
N PRO A 191 -24.57 6.57 -13.04
CA PRO A 191 -25.48 7.69 -13.23
C PRO A 191 -24.72 8.97 -13.60
N ALA A 192 -25.33 9.74 -14.52
CA ALA A 192 -24.79 10.96 -15.10
C ALA A 192 -24.52 12.05 -14.05
N ALA A 193 -23.33 12.62 -14.09
CA ALA A 193 -22.94 13.80 -13.32
C ALA A 193 -23.55 15.07 -13.93
N ALA A 194 -24.11 15.93 -13.08
CA ALA A 194 -24.55 17.28 -13.45
C ALA A 194 -23.33 18.20 -13.75
N PRO A 195 -23.47 19.22 -14.62
CA PRO A 195 -22.35 20.00 -15.10
C PRO A 195 -21.88 21.04 -14.08
N VAL A 196 -20.57 21.06 -13.80
CA VAL A 196 -19.89 22.12 -13.07
C VAL A 196 -19.41 23.17 -14.09
N PRO A 197 -19.68 24.48 -13.92
CA PRO A 197 -19.27 25.49 -14.86
C PRO A 197 -17.83 25.96 -14.58
N GLY A 198 -17.04 26.16 -15.66
CA GLY A 198 -15.83 26.98 -15.61
C GLY A 198 -14.57 26.40 -16.24
N SER A 199 -14.62 25.96 -17.50
CA SER A 199 -13.41 25.88 -18.33
C SER A 199 -12.89 27.29 -18.55
N GLY A 200 -11.83 27.67 -17.82
CA GLY A 200 -11.02 28.82 -18.17
C GLY A 200 -10.37 28.56 -19.52
N SER A 201 -10.65 29.42 -20.50
CA SER A 201 -9.96 29.44 -21.78
C SER A 201 -8.47 29.61 -21.54
N SER A 202 -7.69 28.56 -21.73
CA SER A 202 -6.23 28.65 -21.72
C SER A 202 -5.77 29.56 -22.84
N THR A 203 -4.92 30.54 -22.51
CA THR A 203 -4.32 31.40 -23.53
C THR A 203 -3.31 30.61 -24.36
N PRO A 204 -3.06 30.92 -25.65
CA PRO A 204 -2.12 30.17 -26.49
C PRO A 204 -0.69 30.07 -25.92
N ASP A 205 -0.32 31.00 -25.04
CA ASP A 205 0.97 31.03 -24.34
C ASP A 205 1.05 29.99 -23.20
N GLU A 206 -0.07 29.64 -22.57
CA GLU A 206 -0.10 28.66 -21.47
C GLU A 206 0.09 27.21 -21.95
N LEU A 207 -0.23 26.94 -23.22
CA LEU A 207 -0.07 25.64 -23.88
C LEU A 207 1.37 25.39 -24.37
N GLN A 208 2.24 26.41 -24.34
CA GLN A 208 3.65 26.24 -24.69
C GLN A 208 4.38 25.38 -23.63
N PRO A 209 5.49 24.71 -23.99
CA PRO A 209 6.32 23.99 -23.02
C PRO A 209 6.80 24.89 -21.88
N ALA A 210 6.84 24.33 -20.66
CA ALA A 210 7.32 25.02 -19.47
C ALA A 210 8.76 25.52 -19.67
N THR A 211 9.05 26.75 -19.21
CA THR A 211 10.39 27.34 -19.38
C THR A 211 11.39 26.75 -18.40
N GLU A 212 12.69 26.87 -18.71
CA GLU A 212 13.76 26.38 -17.82
C GLU A 212 13.68 27.02 -16.42
N ASP A 213 13.36 28.32 -16.33
CA ASP A 213 13.15 29.01 -15.05
C ASP A 213 11.99 28.45 -14.22
N GLN A 214 10.93 27.95 -14.87
CA GLN A 214 9.83 27.28 -14.18
C GLN A 214 10.28 25.90 -13.67
N TRP A 215 11.05 25.17 -14.46
CA TRP A 215 11.64 23.90 -14.07
C TRP A 215 12.61 24.05 -12.89
N GLU A 216 13.51 25.03 -12.91
CA GLU A 216 14.42 25.27 -11.81
C GLU A 216 13.66 25.56 -10.50
N ARG A 217 12.60 26.37 -10.56
CA ARG A 217 11.76 26.66 -9.39
C ARG A 217 11.07 25.41 -8.87
N ALA A 218 10.50 24.61 -9.76
CA ALA A 218 9.83 23.37 -9.38
C ALA A 218 10.82 22.36 -8.79
N LEU A 219 12.02 22.24 -9.36
CA LEU A 219 13.06 21.33 -8.88
C LEU A 219 13.64 21.76 -7.53
N ARG A 220 13.68 23.06 -7.19
CA ARG A 220 14.05 23.50 -5.84
C ARG A 220 13.10 22.97 -4.75
N VAL A 221 11.81 22.81 -5.09
CA VAL A 221 10.78 22.34 -4.14
C VAL A 221 10.67 20.81 -4.18
N TYR A 222 10.50 20.24 -5.37
CA TYR A 222 10.18 18.84 -5.58
C TYR A 222 11.40 17.95 -5.85
N ARG A 223 12.62 18.52 -5.92
CA ARG A 223 13.92 17.84 -5.98
C ARG A 223 14.19 16.94 -7.20
N SER A 224 13.18 16.52 -7.96
CA SER A 224 13.34 15.68 -9.14
C SER A 224 12.28 15.95 -10.22
N ARG A 225 12.65 15.81 -11.50
CA ARG A 225 11.72 15.97 -12.64
C ARG A 225 10.57 14.96 -12.62
N PRO A 226 10.77 13.68 -12.25
CA PRO A 226 9.68 12.72 -12.11
C PRO A 226 8.66 13.10 -11.04
N LEU A 227 9.10 13.64 -9.89
CA LEU A 227 8.17 14.06 -8.84
C LEU A 227 7.34 15.27 -9.28
N VAL A 228 7.94 16.21 -10.00
CA VAL A 228 7.22 17.32 -10.63
C VAL A 228 6.16 16.80 -11.61
N LEU A 229 6.51 15.86 -12.48
CA LEU A 229 5.57 15.25 -13.44
C LEU A 229 4.40 14.56 -12.73
N HIS A 230 4.67 13.78 -11.68
CA HIS A 230 3.65 13.13 -10.88
C HIS A 230 2.68 14.15 -10.28
N ARG A 231 3.20 15.22 -9.65
CA ARG A 231 2.37 16.29 -9.07
C ARG A 231 1.56 17.06 -10.11
N VAL A 232 2.09 17.29 -11.30
CA VAL A 232 1.34 17.92 -12.39
C VAL A 232 0.17 17.02 -12.82
N ARG A 233 0.38 15.71 -12.96
CA ARG A 233 -0.68 14.75 -13.33
C ARG A 233 -1.80 14.71 -12.30
N GLU A 234 -1.46 14.76 -11.00
CA GLU A 234 -2.47 14.86 -9.92
C GLU A 234 -3.31 16.15 -10.01
N LEU A 235 -2.71 17.26 -10.44
CA LEU A 235 -3.38 18.55 -10.53
C LEU A 235 -4.22 18.72 -11.81
N HIS A 236 -3.94 17.91 -12.83
CA HIS A 236 -4.54 18.01 -14.16
C HIS A 236 -5.08 16.64 -14.63
N PRO A 237 -6.10 16.08 -13.95
CA PRO A 237 -6.65 14.77 -14.30
C PRO A 237 -7.31 14.73 -15.68
N ASP A 238 -7.82 15.87 -16.16
CA ASP A 238 -8.51 15.97 -17.45
C ASP A 238 -7.53 16.08 -18.64
N ASP A 239 -6.28 16.47 -18.41
CA ASP A 239 -5.23 16.63 -19.43
C ASP A 239 -3.83 16.37 -18.84
N PRO A 240 -3.51 15.09 -18.53
CA PRO A 240 -2.24 14.74 -17.89
C PRO A 240 -1.09 14.72 -18.92
N PRO A 241 0.05 15.39 -18.64
CA PRO A 241 1.18 15.37 -19.55
C PRO A 241 1.83 13.98 -19.62
N ALA A 242 2.14 13.53 -20.85
CA ALA A 242 2.72 12.21 -21.12
C ALA A 242 4.17 12.07 -20.62
N SER A 243 4.92 13.16 -20.53
CA SER A 243 6.31 13.18 -20.07
C SER A 243 6.63 14.54 -19.42
N ALA A 244 7.81 14.65 -18.78
CA ALA A 244 8.28 15.92 -18.25
C ALA A 244 8.40 16.98 -19.36
N GLU A 245 8.78 16.60 -20.57
CA GLU A 245 8.92 17.54 -21.70
C GLU A 245 7.57 18.08 -22.19
N ALA A 246 6.49 17.33 -21.96
CA ALA A 246 5.13 17.71 -22.34
C ALA A 246 4.42 18.61 -21.31
N VAL A 247 5.07 18.94 -20.19
CA VAL A 247 4.48 19.83 -19.18
C VAL A 247 4.41 21.26 -19.73
N THR A 248 3.20 21.82 -19.75
CA THR A 248 2.96 23.15 -20.28
C THR A 248 3.25 24.24 -19.25
N ARG A 249 3.45 25.48 -19.71
CA ARG A 249 3.65 26.65 -18.84
C ARG A 249 2.50 26.84 -17.87
N GLY A 250 1.26 26.63 -18.32
CA GLY A 250 0.06 26.74 -17.49
C GLY A 250 0.01 25.68 -16.39
N GLN A 251 0.34 24.43 -16.74
CA GLN A 251 0.42 23.31 -15.79
C GLN A 251 1.48 23.56 -14.71
N MET A 252 2.67 23.99 -15.13
CA MET A 252 3.78 24.30 -14.20
C MET A 252 3.49 25.53 -13.33
N ALA A 253 2.82 26.55 -13.88
CA ALA A 253 2.42 27.72 -13.11
C ALA A 253 1.41 27.36 -12.00
N ARG A 254 0.42 26.51 -12.30
CA ARG A 254 -0.53 26.02 -11.27
C ARG A 254 0.15 25.21 -10.18
N LEU A 255 1.12 24.36 -10.53
CA LEU A 255 1.92 23.62 -9.55
C LEU A 255 2.67 24.57 -8.61
N LEU A 256 3.38 25.56 -9.16
CA LEU A 256 4.17 26.52 -8.37
C LEU A 256 3.32 27.42 -7.48
N LEU A 257 2.11 27.78 -7.93
CA LEU A 257 1.16 28.56 -7.11
C LEU A 257 0.67 27.78 -5.88
N ARG A 258 0.51 26.44 -5.97
CA ARG A 258 0.15 25.59 -4.83
C ARG A 258 1.34 25.31 -3.91
N GLY A 259 2.52 25.01 -4.48
CA GLY A 259 3.73 24.70 -3.72
C GLY A 259 4.29 25.88 -2.91
N GLY A 260 3.94 27.12 -3.27
CA GLY A 260 4.28 28.32 -2.49
C GLY A 260 3.43 28.56 -1.24
N GLY A 261 2.36 27.79 -1.02
CA GLY A 261 1.44 27.95 0.12
C GLY A 261 1.81 27.16 1.38
N GLU A 262 2.72 26.19 1.29
CA GLU A 262 3.11 25.31 2.41
C GLU A 262 4.41 25.74 3.11
N ALA A 263 4.98 26.88 2.73
CA ALA A 263 6.15 27.47 3.38
C ALA A 263 5.80 28.79 4.07
N ARG A 264 5.10 28.69 5.21
CA ARG A 264 5.08 29.74 6.23
C ARG A 264 4.90 29.16 7.63
#